data_AF-A0AAJ2HH44-F1
#
_entry.id   AF-A0AAJ2HH44-F1
#
_cell.length_a   1.000
_cell.length_b   1.000
_cell.length_c   1.000
_cell.angle_alpha   90.00
_cell.angle_beta   90.00
_cell.angle_gamma   90.00
#
_symmetry.space_group_name_H-M   'P 1'
#
loop_
_entity.id
_entity.type
_entity.pdbx_description
1 polymer ?
#
loop_
_entity_poly.entity_id
_entity_poly.type
_entity_poly.pdbx_seq_one_letter_code
_entity_poly.pdbx_strand_id
1 'polypeptide(L)'
;MIVLLGVGLALVILIIVVWMLLTRTLREKYAVMWLVIALAVLVLGLFPQLLSSMTNALGVQLPSNLLFAIAIVLLLGVALHLSWELSQAENEIRRLAEESAIARTEIDRLSDRVRSIEADRRHDDEF
;
A
#
# COMPACT_ATOMS: atom_id res chain seq x y z
N MET A 1 11.27 -38.15 11.31
CA MET A 1 11.05 -37.79 9.89
C MET A 1 10.16 -36.55 9.74
N ILE A 2 8.98 -36.52 10.39
CA ILE A 2 8.06 -35.36 10.39
C ILE A 2 8.72 -34.10 10.97
N VAL A 3 9.51 -34.23 12.05
CA VAL A 3 10.20 -33.08 12.69
C VAL A 3 11.24 -32.45 11.75
N LEU A 4 12.00 -33.26 11.01
CA LEU A 4 13.00 -32.78 10.05
C LEU A 4 12.36 -32.09 8.84
N LEU A 5 11.21 -32.59 8.37
CA LEU A 5 10.40 -31.95 7.34
C LEU A 5 9.79 -30.62 7.83
N GLY A 6 9.32 -30.59 9.08
CA GLY A 6 8.79 -29.39 9.71
C GLY A 6 9.86 -28.29 9.85
N VAL A 7 11.07 -28.68 10.28
CA VAL A 7 12.21 -27.76 10.39
C VAL A 7 12.67 -27.27 9.01
N GLY A 8 12.71 -28.14 7.99
CA GLY A 8 13.05 -27.77 6.62
C GLY A 8 12.03 -26.81 6.00
N LEU A 9 10.73 -27.07 6.17
CA LEU A 9 9.66 -26.19 5.69
C LEU A 9 9.70 -24.82 6.40
N ALA A 10 9.93 -24.81 7.72
CA ALA A 10 10.08 -23.58 8.50
C ALA A 10 11.28 -22.75 8.02
N LEU A 11 12.42 -23.39 7.72
CA LEU A 11 13.60 -22.73 7.16
C LEU A 11 13.35 -22.14 5.77
N VAL A 12 12.63 -22.86 4.90
CA VAL A 12 12.28 -22.37 3.56
C VAL A 12 11.34 -21.18 3.64
N ILE A 13 10.30 -21.24 4.48
CA ILE A 13 9.38 -20.12 4.71
C ILE A 13 10.13 -18.92 5.30
N LEU A 14 11.00 -19.16 6.28
CA LEU A 14 11.84 -18.13 6.88
C LEU A 14 12.73 -17.44 5.83
N ILE A 15 13.39 -18.21 4.97
CA ILE A 15 14.23 -17.69 3.90
C ILE A 15 13.38 -16.90 2.89
N ILE A 16 12.21 -17.39 2.50
CA ILE A 16 11.30 -16.68 1.60
C ILE A 16 10.85 -15.35 2.21
N VAL A 17 10.45 -15.34 3.49
CA VAL A 17 10.02 -14.12 4.19
C VAL A 17 11.17 -13.12 4.32
N VAL A 18 12.38 -13.59 4.68
CA VAL A 18 13.57 -12.74 4.79
C VAL A 18 14.02 -12.21 3.43
N TRP A 19 13.95 -13.03 2.37
CA TRP A 19 14.27 -12.59 1.01
C TRP A 19 13.23 -11.57 0.51
N MET A 20 11.94 -11.81 0.73
CA MET A 20 10.87 -10.88 0.37
C MET A 20 11.01 -9.53 1.09
N LEU A 21 11.52 -9.54 2.33
CA LEU A 21 11.90 -8.34 3.10
C LEU A 21 13.15 -7.63 2.56
N LEU A 22 14.17 -8.38 2.12
CA LEU A 22 15.43 -7.80 1.65
C LEU A 22 15.34 -7.28 0.21
N THR A 23 14.36 -7.72 -0.57
CA THR A 23 14.17 -7.26 -1.95
C THR A 23 13.50 -5.87 -1.93
N ARG A 24 14.33 -4.88 -1.60
CA ARG A 24 14.06 -3.43 -1.53
C ARG A 24 13.53 -2.86 -2.85
N THR A 25 12.21 -2.87 -3.04
CA THR A 25 11.65 -2.17 -4.21
C THR A 25 10.31 -1.44 -3.98
N LEU A 26 10.01 -0.95 -2.77
CA LEU A 26 8.93 0.04 -2.57
C LEU A 26 9.25 1.07 -1.48
N ARG A 27 8.96 2.35 -1.80
CA ARG A 27 9.08 3.61 -1.03
C ARG A 27 9.30 3.42 0.49
N GLU A 28 10.28 4.12 1.06
CA GLU A 28 10.76 4.05 2.47
C GLU A 28 9.70 3.75 3.54
N LYS A 29 8.49 4.33 3.43
CA LYS A 29 7.40 4.11 4.39
C LYS A 29 6.84 2.67 4.43
N TYR A 30 6.83 1.96 3.30
CA TYR A 30 6.22 0.62 3.20
C TYR A 30 7.12 -0.46 3.76
N ALA A 31 8.43 -0.32 3.51
CA ALA A 31 9.42 -1.26 3.99
C ALA A 31 9.39 -1.36 5.53
N VAL A 32 9.16 -0.24 6.24
CA VAL A 32 9.07 -0.23 7.71
C VAL A 32 7.87 -1.02 8.22
N MET A 33 6.67 -0.84 7.64
CA MET A 33 5.48 -1.59 8.05
C MET A 33 5.65 -3.09 7.82
N TRP A 34 6.15 -3.48 6.64
CA TRP A 34 6.42 -4.88 6.32
C TRP A 34 7.53 -5.48 7.18
N LEU A 35 8.56 -4.71 7.54
CA LEU A 35 9.61 -5.11 8.48
C LEU A 35 9.04 -5.42 9.87
N VAL A 36 8.14 -4.56 10.39
CA VAL A 36 7.48 -4.78 11.68
C VAL A 36 6.61 -6.03 11.64
N ILE A 37 5.82 -6.22 10.58
CA ILE A 37 4.99 -7.41 10.38
C ILE A 37 5.85 -8.67 10.35
N ALA A 38 6.93 -8.67 9.56
CA ALA A 38 7.80 -9.83 9.45
C ALA A 38 8.58 -10.10 10.74
N LEU A 39 9.01 -9.06 11.47
CA LEU A 39 9.62 -9.22 12.78
C LEU A 39 8.63 -9.82 13.79
N ALA A 40 7.38 -9.38 13.78
CA ALA A 40 6.33 -9.95 14.62
C ALA A 40 6.09 -11.44 14.31
N VAL A 41 6.00 -11.79 13.02
CA VAL A 41 5.85 -13.19 12.58
C VAL A 41 7.09 -14.02 12.94
N LEU A 42 8.29 -13.46 12.79
CA LEU A 42 9.55 -14.11 13.16
C LEU A 42 9.59 -14.42 14.65
N VAL A 43 9.27 -13.45 15.51
CA VAL A 43 9.24 -13.62 16.98
C VAL A 43 8.22 -14.68 17.37
N LEU A 44 7.03 -14.67 16.77
CA LEU A 44 6.00 -15.69 17.02
C LEU A 44 6.43 -17.08 16.55
N GLY A 45 7.17 -17.18 15.43
CA GLY A 45 7.68 -18.45 14.89
C GLY A 45 8.85 -19.03 15.68
N LEU A 46 9.74 -18.18 16.23
CA LEU A 46 10.91 -18.62 17.00
C LEU A 46 10.57 -19.05 18.44
N PHE A 47 9.49 -18.51 19.00
CA PHE A 47 9.09 -18.76 20.39
C PHE A 47 7.66 -19.32 20.49
N PRO A 48 7.42 -20.59 20.12
CA PRO A 48 6.11 -21.24 20.25
C PRO A 48 5.62 -21.32 21.71
N GLN A 49 6.53 -21.21 22.68
CA GLN A 49 6.20 -21.10 24.11
C GLN A 49 5.44 -19.81 24.45
N LEU A 50 5.74 -18.68 23.78
CA LEU A 50 4.95 -17.45 23.95
C LEU A 50 3.52 -17.66 23.47
N LEU A 51 3.37 -18.34 22.33
CA LEU A 51 2.07 -18.66 21.77
C LEU A 51 1.28 -19.57 22.74
N SER A 52 1.91 -20.57 23.34
CA SER A 52 1.29 -21.44 24.35
C SER A 52 0.88 -20.66 25.62
N SER A 53 1.71 -19.75 26.11
CA SER A 53 1.37 -18.89 27.25
C SER A 53 0.19 -17.97 26.96
N MET A 54 0.15 -17.35 25.77
CA MET A 54 -0.97 -16.49 25.35
C MET A 54 -2.26 -17.30 25.13
N THR A 55 -2.14 -18.51 24.57
CA THR A 55 -3.26 -19.45 24.38
C THR A 55 -3.92 -19.79 25.72
N ASN A 56 -3.12 -20.07 26.75
CA ASN A 56 -3.61 -20.31 28.11
C ASN A 56 -4.22 -19.07 28.76
N ALA A 57 -3.64 -17.88 28.55
CA ALA A 57 -4.15 -16.62 29.10
C ALA A 57 -5.47 -16.17 28.44
N LEU A 58 -5.61 -16.37 27.14
CA LEU A 58 -6.79 -16.01 26.34
C LEU A 58 -7.88 -17.09 26.33
N GLY A 59 -7.62 -18.28 26.91
CA GLY A 59 -8.57 -19.40 26.95
C GLY A 59 -8.78 -20.08 25.60
N VAL A 60 -7.85 -19.92 24.65
CA VAL A 60 -7.90 -20.58 23.35
C VAL A 60 -7.40 -22.03 23.54
N GLN A 61 -8.03 -23.03 22.92
CA GLN A 61 -7.61 -24.43 23.11
C GLN A 61 -6.39 -24.82 22.27
N LEU A 62 -6.31 -24.33 21.03
CA LEU A 62 -5.24 -24.65 20.10
C LEU A 62 -4.40 -23.39 19.77
N PRO A 63 -3.07 -23.42 19.94
CA PRO A 63 -2.19 -22.31 19.57
C PRO A 63 -2.31 -21.90 18.09
N SER A 64 -2.66 -22.85 17.21
CA SER A 64 -2.93 -22.58 15.79
C SER A 64 -4.09 -21.62 15.58
N ASN A 65 -5.15 -21.70 16.40
CA ASN A 65 -6.32 -20.83 16.26
C ASN A 65 -5.99 -19.38 16.61
N LEU A 66 -5.14 -19.19 17.62
CA LEU A 66 -4.64 -17.86 17.99
C LEU A 66 -3.76 -17.29 16.87
N LEU A 67 -2.92 -18.12 16.25
CA LEU A 67 -2.09 -17.73 15.11
C LEU A 67 -2.94 -17.29 13.91
N PHE A 68 -4.02 -18.02 13.60
CA PHE A 68 -5.00 -17.62 12.59
C PHE A 68 -5.70 -16.32 12.94
N ALA A 69 -6.15 -16.14 14.19
CA ALA A 69 -6.80 -14.90 14.61
C ALA A 69 -5.88 -13.68 14.45
N ILE A 70 -4.62 -13.80 14.88
CA ILE A 70 -3.60 -12.75 14.70
C ILE A 70 -3.36 -12.47 13.21
N ALA A 71 -3.23 -13.51 12.39
CA ALA A 71 -3.05 -13.37 10.95
C ALA A 71 -4.23 -12.64 10.29
N ILE A 72 -5.47 -12.95 10.68
CA ILE A 72 -6.67 -12.28 10.18
C ILE A 72 -6.67 -10.80 10.56
N VAL A 73 -6.40 -10.48 11.82
CA VAL A 73 -6.33 -9.08 12.29
C VAL A 73 -5.23 -8.32 11.56
N LEU A 74 -4.07 -8.94 11.37
CA LEU A 74 -2.95 -8.35 10.65
C LEU A 74 -3.30 -8.12 9.17
N LEU A 75 -3.88 -9.11 8.50
CA LEU A 75 -4.36 -9.00 7.12
C LEU A 75 -5.41 -7.91 6.97
N LEU A 76 -6.35 -7.81 7.92
CA LEU A 76 -7.35 -6.76 7.95
C LEU A 76 -6.70 -5.38 8.09
N GLY A 77 -5.71 -5.25 8.98
CA GLY A 77 -4.94 -4.00 9.13
C GLY A 77 -4.22 -3.60 7.84
N VAL A 78 -3.58 -4.56 7.16
CA VAL A 78 -2.94 -4.33 5.85
C VAL A 78 -3.98 -3.92 4.79
N ALA A 79 -5.13 -4.58 4.75
CA ALA A 79 -6.20 -4.25 3.81
C ALA A 79 -6.76 -2.84 4.05
N LEU A 80 -6.96 -2.44 5.31
CA LEU A 80 -7.39 -1.09 5.68
C LEU A 80 -6.35 -0.05 5.32
N HIS A 81 -5.07 -0.33 5.58
CA HIS A 81 -3.98 0.55 5.20
C HIS A 81 -3.94 0.74 3.67
N LEU A 82 -4.02 -0.34 2.90
CA LEU A 82 -4.04 -0.29 1.45
C LEU A 82 -5.27 0.49 0.93
N SER A 83 -6.44 0.29 1.54
CA SER A 83 -7.66 1.02 1.22
C SER A 83 -7.53 2.53 1.47
N TRP A 84 -6.94 2.92 2.61
CA TRP A 84 -6.66 4.32 2.92
C TRP A 84 -5.76 4.96 1.85
N GLU A 85 -4.69 4.28 1.48
CA GLU A 85 -3.77 4.79 0.47
C GLU A 85 -4.37 4.86 -0.93
N LEU A 86 -5.17 3.86 -1.29
CA LEU A 86 -5.91 3.87 -2.54
C LEU A 86 -6.85 5.07 -2.60
N SER A 87 -7.55 5.35 -1.50
CA SER A 87 -8.41 6.54 -1.40
C SER A 87 -7.64 7.84 -1.55
N GLN A 88 -6.45 7.95 -0.93
CA GLN A 88 -5.59 9.13 -1.12
C GLN A 88 -5.11 9.28 -2.57
N ALA A 89 -4.71 8.18 -3.20
CA ALA A 89 -4.28 8.19 -4.60
C ALA A 89 -5.43 8.59 -5.56
N GLU A 90 -6.63 8.09 -5.30
CA GLU A 90 -7.83 8.43 -6.08
C GLU A 90 -8.17 9.92 -5.97
N ASN A 91 -8.09 10.50 -4.76
CA ASN A 91 -8.30 11.93 -4.55
C ASN A 91 -7.27 12.79 -5.31
N GLU A 92 -6.01 12.39 -5.32
CA GLU A 92 -4.95 13.11 -6.05
C GLU A 92 -5.17 13.03 -7.56
N ILE A 93 -5.51 11.86 -8.09
CA ILE A 93 -5.84 11.68 -9.51
C ILE A 93 -7.02 12.57 -9.90
N ARG A 94 -8.07 12.61 -9.07
CA ARG A 94 -9.23 13.46 -9.30
C ARG A 94 -8.85 14.94 -9.32
N ARG A 95 -8.05 15.39 -8.37
CA ARG A 95 -7.58 16.77 -8.30
C ARG A 95 -6.76 17.16 -9.53
N LEU A 96 -5.83 16.30 -9.95
CA LEU A 96 -5.03 16.52 -11.16
C LEU A 96 -5.89 16.57 -12.43
N ALA A 97 -6.95 15.76 -12.49
CA ALA A 97 -7.91 15.81 -13.60
C ALA A 97 -8.69 17.13 -13.62
N GLU A 98 -9.13 17.62 -12.45
CA GLU A 98 -9.82 18.90 -12.30
C GLU A 98 -8.89 20.07 -12.68
N GLU A 99 -7.65 20.09 -12.19
CA GLU A 99 -6.64 21.10 -12.53
C GLU A 99 -6.33 21.09 -14.05
N SER A 100 -6.22 19.91 -14.66
CA SER A 100 -6.02 19.75 -16.11
C SER A 100 -7.20 20.31 -16.94
N ALA A 101 -8.43 20.07 -16.50
CA ALA A 101 -9.62 20.58 -17.17
C ALA A 101 -9.73 22.11 -17.10
N ILE A 102 -9.41 22.70 -15.94
CA ILE A 102 -9.36 24.16 -15.75
C ILE A 102 -8.28 24.76 -16.65
N ALA A 103 -7.07 24.21 -16.63
CA ALA A 103 -5.96 24.69 -17.45
C ALA A 103 -6.28 24.66 -18.95
N ARG A 104 -6.91 23.58 -19.44
CA ARG A 104 -7.40 23.50 -20.83
C ARG A 104 -8.40 24.59 -21.16
N THR A 105 -9.37 24.82 -20.28
CA THR A 105 -10.40 25.86 -20.48
C THR A 105 -9.79 27.26 -20.54
N GLU A 106 -8.77 27.53 -19.73
CA GLU A 106 -8.06 28.82 -19.75
C GLU A 106 -7.27 29.00 -21.04
N ILE A 107 -6.58 27.97 -21.52
CA ILE A 107 -5.89 27.98 -22.82
C ILE A 107 -6.87 28.25 -23.97
N ASP A 108 -8.03 27.59 -23.98
CA ASP A 108 -9.04 27.79 -25.02
C ASP A 108 -9.56 29.24 -25.00
N ARG A 109 -9.86 29.79 -23.81
CA ARG A 109 -10.29 31.20 -23.65
C ARG A 109 -9.23 32.19 -24.11
N LEU A 110 -7.96 31.96 -23.79
CA LEU A 110 -6.87 32.82 -24.25
C LEU A 110 -6.74 32.76 -25.78
N SER A 111 -6.84 31.56 -26.35
CA SER A 111 -6.78 31.35 -27.81
C SER A 111 -7.92 32.09 -28.53
N ASP A 112 -9.14 32.04 -27.99
CA ASP A 112 -10.28 32.76 -28.55
C ASP A 112 -10.13 34.29 -28.43
N ARG A 113 -9.58 34.81 -27.31
CA ARG A 113 -9.26 36.24 -27.16
C ARG A 113 -8.20 36.71 -28.15
N VAL A 114 -7.18 35.89 -28.43
CA VAL A 114 -6.16 36.21 -29.44
C VAL A 114 -6.81 36.30 -30.82
N ARG A 115 -7.65 35.32 -31.19
CA ARG A 115 -8.38 35.35 -32.47
C ARG A 115 -9.29 36.57 -32.61
N SER A 116 -9.98 36.99 -31.55
CA SER A 116 -10.84 38.17 -31.61
C SER A 116 -10.04 39.46 -31.83
N ILE A 117 -8.86 39.59 -31.20
CA ILE A 117 -7.96 40.73 -31.41
C ILE A 117 -7.40 40.75 -32.84
N GLU A 118 -7.03 39.59 -33.38
CA GLU A 118 -6.55 39.47 -34.77
C GLU A 118 -7.64 39.75 -35.81
N ALA A 119 -8.91 39.45 -35.48
CA ALA A 119 -10.04 39.77 -36.34
C ALA A 119 -10.31 41.29 -36.37
N ASP A 120 -10.27 41.96 -35.20
CA ASP A 120 -10.44 43.42 -35.10
C ASP A 120 -9.35 44.16 -35.89
N ARG A 121 -8.07 43.77 -35.73
CA ARG A 121 -6.97 44.39 -36.48
C ARG A 121 -7.10 44.28 -38.00
N ARG A 122 -7.56 43.12 -38.50
CA ARG A 122 -7.78 42.94 -39.94
C ARG A 122 -8.90 43.83 -40.48
N HIS A 123 -9.89 44.12 -39.65
CA HIS A 123 -10.98 45.00 -40.02
C HIS A 123 -10.52 46.47 -40.11
N ASP A 124 -9.57 46.90 -39.27
CA ASP A 124 -9.00 48.26 -39.33
C ASP A 124 -8.08 48.48 -40.56
N ASP A 125 -7.41 47.43 -41.05
CA ASP A 125 -6.50 47.52 -42.22
C ASP A 125 -7.24 47.55 -43.58
N GLU A 126 -8.55 47.23 -43.62
CA GLU A 126 -9.38 47.21 -44.84
C GLU A 126 -10.08 48.56 -45.16
N PHE A 127 -9.94 49.59 -44.32
CA PHE A 127 -10.47 50.96 -44.54
C PHE A 127 -9.35 51.98 -44.79
#